data_AF-A0A8X8W9I4-F1
#
_entry.id   AF-A0A8X8W9I4-F1
#
_cell.length_a   1.000
_cell.length_b   1.000
_cell.length_c   1.000
_cell.angle_alpha   90.00
_cell.angle_beta   90.00
_cell.angle_gamma   90.00
#
_symmetry.space_group_name_H-M   'P 1'
#
loop_
_entity.id
_entity.type
_entity.pdbx_description
1 polymer ?
#
loop_
_entity_poly.entity_id
_entity_poly.type
_entity_poly.pdbx_seq_one_letter_code
_entity_poly.pdbx_strand_id
1 'polypeptide(L)'
;MGWPFLGENMELTTLGSQKLVRDRMQKYSQDVFKTSLLGEKMAVLCGLDATKHQEPKANFHNFQYDILKPDALKQYVPVMDSSVVEALPSAKKYALSLACRVFMGKEDWENVSDFSENFSLMTKGILSLPVNLPGTAMNRAMEGGRVVRRELMRIVGERRREMIKGEDLLSKMVVATNEDGECMSDGMVVNVILGLLIGAEHELSSLITIVLYYLAELPHIYDRVFKGTFGVTLYY
;
A
#
# COMPACT_ATOMS: atom_id res chain seq x y z
N MET A 1 3.16 -28.52 -9.29
CA MET A 1 2.26 -28.65 -10.45
C MET A 1 0.85 -28.56 -9.91
N GLY A 2 0.26 -27.35 -10.01
CA GLY A 2 -1.07 -27.04 -9.49
C GLY A 2 -2.20 -27.55 -10.38
N TRP A 3 -3.44 -27.22 -10.03
CA TRP A 3 -4.64 -27.69 -10.72
C TRP A 3 -4.73 -27.10 -12.15
N PRO A 4 -5.27 -27.82 -13.16
CA PRO A 4 -5.17 -27.44 -14.58
C PRO A 4 -5.69 -26.05 -14.95
N PHE A 5 -6.66 -25.52 -14.20
CA PHE A 5 -7.27 -24.21 -14.44
C PHE A 5 -7.11 -23.21 -13.29
N LEU A 6 -6.87 -23.70 -12.07
CA LEU A 6 -6.72 -22.86 -10.87
C LEU A 6 -5.25 -22.66 -10.48
N GLY A 7 -4.31 -23.37 -11.11
CA GLY A 7 -2.90 -23.31 -10.75
C GLY A 7 -2.69 -23.54 -9.26
N GLU A 8 -1.87 -22.70 -8.64
CA GLU A 8 -1.64 -22.65 -7.19
C GLU A 8 -2.47 -21.56 -6.50
N ASN A 9 -3.49 -20.98 -7.18
CA ASN A 9 -4.27 -19.86 -6.64
C ASN A 9 -4.98 -20.20 -5.34
N MET A 10 -5.50 -21.43 -5.23
CA MET A 10 -6.16 -21.86 -4.00
C MET A 10 -5.18 -22.00 -2.84
N GLU A 11 -3.95 -22.49 -3.11
CA GLU A 11 -2.88 -22.52 -2.10
C GLU A 11 -2.38 -21.10 -1.78
N LEU A 12 -2.31 -20.19 -2.76
CA LEU A 12 -1.94 -18.79 -2.53
C LEU A 12 -2.96 -18.09 -1.62
N THR A 13 -4.26 -18.27 -1.87
CA THR A 13 -5.33 -17.68 -1.07
C THR A 13 -5.44 -18.30 0.33
N THR A 14 -5.15 -19.61 0.49
CA THR A 14 -5.31 -20.32 1.77
C THR A 14 -4.04 -20.32 2.65
N LEU A 15 -2.86 -20.44 2.06
CA LEU A 15 -1.57 -20.48 2.78
C LEU A 15 -0.91 -19.10 2.88
N GLY A 16 -1.27 -18.17 2.00
CA GLY A 16 -0.60 -16.89 1.83
C GLY A 16 0.71 -17.00 1.02
N SER A 17 1.13 -15.89 0.43
CA SER A 17 2.30 -15.82 -0.46
C SER A 17 3.60 -16.27 0.22
N GLN A 18 3.83 -15.86 1.46
CA GLN A 18 5.04 -16.18 2.22
C GLN A 18 5.24 -17.68 2.43
N LYS A 19 4.19 -18.38 2.90
CA LYS A 19 4.26 -19.82 3.16
C LYS A 19 4.35 -20.62 1.87
N LEU A 20 3.57 -20.23 0.85
CA LEU A 20 3.64 -20.84 -0.48
C LEU A 20 5.06 -20.75 -1.05
N VAL A 21 5.67 -19.55 -1.06
CA VAL A 21 7.03 -19.33 -1.56
C VAL A 21 8.04 -20.15 -0.75
N ARG A 22 7.95 -20.16 0.57
CA ARG A 22 8.86 -20.94 1.43
C ARG A 22 8.78 -22.44 1.16
N ASP A 23 7.57 -23.00 1.07
CA ASP A 23 7.35 -24.41 0.78
C ASP A 23 7.88 -24.77 -0.62
N ARG A 24 7.75 -23.86 -1.59
CA ARG A 24 8.25 -24.04 -2.96
C ARG A 24 9.77 -23.90 -3.06
N MET A 25 10.38 -23.00 -2.29
CA MET A 25 11.83 -22.90 -2.17
C MET A 25 12.44 -24.17 -1.59
N GLN A 26 11.81 -24.74 -0.55
CA GLN A 26 12.26 -25.98 0.06
C GLN A 26 12.07 -27.19 -0.87
N LYS A 27 10.98 -27.21 -1.65
CA LYS A 27 10.61 -28.35 -2.50
C LYS A 27 11.32 -28.36 -3.86
N TYR A 28 11.58 -27.20 -4.44
CA TYR A 28 12.06 -27.09 -5.83
C TYR A 28 13.46 -26.48 -5.93
N SER A 29 13.66 -25.27 -5.43
CA SER A 29 14.95 -24.57 -5.50
C SER A 29 14.92 -23.32 -4.63
N GLN A 30 16.04 -23.03 -3.96
CA GLN A 30 16.18 -21.83 -3.14
C GLN A 30 16.32 -20.54 -3.97
N ASP A 31 16.70 -20.65 -5.25
CA ASP A 31 17.01 -19.48 -6.08
C ASP A 31 15.92 -19.12 -7.09
N VAL A 32 15.32 -20.12 -7.75
CA VAL A 32 14.27 -19.91 -8.76
C VAL A 32 13.36 -21.12 -8.90
N PHE A 33 12.05 -20.91 -8.93
CA PHE A 33 11.10 -21.98 -9.23
C PHE A 33 10.01 -21.53 -10.20
N LYS A 34 9.43 -22.49 -10.93
CA LYS A 34 8.28 -22.27 -11.81
C LYS A 34 6.99 -22.56 -11.03
N THR A 35 6.00 -21.71 -11.20
CA THR A 35 4.63 -21.90 -10.67
C THR A 35 3.61 -21.48 -11.72
N SER A 36 2.33 -21.67 -11.41
CA SER A 36 1.24 -21.08 -12.16
C SER A 36 0.29 -20.36 -11.22
N LEU A 37 0.15 -19.06 -11.41
CA LEU A 37 -0.79 -18.19 -10.70
C LEU A 37 -1.71 -17.54 -11.74
N LEU A 38 -2.99 -17.42 -11.40
CA LEU A 38 -4.05 -16.86 -12.25
C LEU A 38 -4.18 -17.52 -13.63
N GLY A 39 -3.78 -18.80 -13.75
CA GLY A 39 -3.77 -19.53 -15.01
C GLY A 39 -2.53 -19.26 -15.88
N GLU A 40 -1.68 -18.32 -15.49
CA GLU A 40 -0.45 -17.97 -16.20
C GLU A 40 0.75 -18.74 -15.64
N LYS A 41 1.73 -19.06 -16.49
CA LYS A 41 3.00 -19.67 -16.07
C LYS A 41 3.96 -18.57 -15.63
N MET A 42 4.48 -18.68 -14.41
CA MET A 42 5.37 -17.70 -13.82
C MET A 42 6.66 -18.36 -13.32
N ALA A 43 7.78 -17.65 -13.43
CA ALA A 43 9.01 -17.97 -12.73
C ALA A 43 9.15 -17.02 -11.53
N VAL A 44 9.40 -17.56 -10.34
CA VAL A 44 9.61 -16.79 -9.10
C VAL A 44 11.09 -16.83 -8.76
N LEU A 45 11.72 -15.67 -8.66
CA LEU A 45 13.12 -15.50 -8.29
C LEU A 45 13.21 -15.20 -6.78
N CYS A 46 13.98 -16.00 -6.04
CA CYS A 46 14.06 -15.95 -4.58
C CYS A 46 15.49 -15.79 -4.02
N GLY A 47 16.52 -15.94 -4.87
CA GLY A 47 17.93 -15.84 -4.46
C GLY A 47 18.43 -14.40 -4.28
N LEU A 48 19.49 -14.22 -3.49
CA LEU A 48 20.14 -12.92 -3.24
C LEU A 48 20.65 -12.21 -4.52
N ASP A 49 20.92 -12.97 -5.58
CA ASP A 49 21.34 -12.44 -6.89
C ASP A 49 20.17 -12.02 -7.82
N ALA A 50 18.92 -12.29 -7.43
CA ALA A 50 17.74 -11.94 -8.21
C ALA A 50 17.50 -10.42 -8.31
N THR A 51 17.94 -9.67 -7.29
CA THR A 51 17.79 -8.20 -7.21
C THR A 51 18.58 -7.46 -8.28
N LYS A 52 19.69 -8.02 -8.76
CA LYS A 52 20.54 -7.43 -9.82
C LYS A 52 19.80 -7.27 -11.17
N HIS A 53 18.74 -8.03 -11.39
CA HIS A 53 17.98 -8.03 -12.65
C HIS A 53 16.67 -7.24 -12.56
N GLN A 54 16.36 -6.66 -11.39
CA GLN A 54 15.06 -6.10 -11.08
C GLN A 54 15.14 -4.74 -10.38
N GLU A 55 16.16 -3.94 -10.68
CA GLU A 55 16.20 -2.54 -10.26
C GLU A 55 15.44 -1.65 -11.27
N PRO A 56 14.19 -1.25 -11.00
CA PRO A 56 13.59 -0.13 -11.71
C PRO A 56 14.32 1.16 -11.31
N LYS A 57 14.79 1.91 -12.30
CA LYS A 57 15.33 3.28 -12.14
C LYS A 57 14.18 4.26 -11.86
N ALA A 58 13.54 4.19 -10.70
CA ALA A 58 12.56 5.16 -10.26
C ALA A 58 12.88 5.61 -8.82
N ASN A 59 13.44 6.82 -8.69
CA ASN A 59 13.82 7.41 -7.43
C ASN A 59 12.59 7.95 -6.67
N PHE A 60 12.05 7.19 -5.72
CA PHE A 60 11.06 7.66 -4.74
C PHE A 60 11.71 7.82 -3.36
N HIS A 61 12.68 8.74 -3.22
CA HIS A 61 13.53 8.80 -2.02
C HIS A 61 13.05 9.69 -0.86
N ASN A 62 11.89 10.37 -0.95
CA ASN A 62 11.50 11.34 0.09
C ASN A 62 10.30 10.95 0.96
N PHE A 63 9.51 9.93 0.58
CA PHE A 63 8.26 9.60 1.28
C PHE A 63 8.48 8.95 2.66
N GLN A 64 9.51 8.11 2.79
CA GLN A 64 9.82 7.40 4.04
C GLN A 64 10.28 8.35 5.16
N TYR A 65 10.90 9.48 4.81
CA TYR A 65 11.46 10.43 5.76
C TYR A 65 10.38 11.20 6.54
N ASP A 66 9.30 11.63 5.87
CA ASP A 66 8.23 12.39 6.51
C ASP A 66 7.44 11.57 7.55
N ILE A 67 7.53 10.24 7.46
CA ILE A 67 6.76 9.28 8.26
C ILE A 67 7.48 8.88 9.54
N LEU A 68 8.82 8.87 9.50
CA LEU A 68 9.69 8.54 10.63
C LEU A 68 10.09 9.76 11.47
N LYS A 69 9.61 10.97 11.12
CA LYS A 69 9.87 12.17 11.93
C LYS A 69 9.34 11.97 13.36
N PRO A 70 10.07 12.42 14.39
CA PRO A 70 9.66 12.25 15.79
C PRO A 70 8.24 12.74 16.09
N ASP A 71 7.80 13.83 15.47
CA ASP A 71 6.45 14.37 15.66
C ASP A 71 5.36 13.52 14.98
N ALA A 72 5.69 12.87 13.85
CA ALA A 72 4.85 11.87 13.20
C ALA A 72 4.87 10.52 13.93
N LEU A 73 5.81 10.28 14.86
CA LEU A 73 5.80 9.08 15.68
C LEU A 73 4.92 9.23 16.94
N LYS A 74 4.77 10.45 17.46
CA LYS A 74 3.94 10.75 18.66
C LYS A 74 2.45 10.44 18.47
N GLN A 75 1.93 10.57 17.25
CA GLN A 75 0.55 10.20 16.91
C GLN A 75 0.27 8.69 16.99
N TYR A 76 1.29 7.83 17.06
CA TYR A 76 1.12 6.39 17.28
C TYR A 76 1.04 5.98 18.76
N VAL A 77 1.31 6.91 19.69
CA VAL A 77 1.28 6.63 21.14
C VAL A 77 -0.09 6.16 21.63
N PRO A 78 -1.22 6.77 21.23
CA PRO A 78 -2.54 6.26 21.62
C PRO A 78 -2.87 4.87 21.05
N VAL A 79 -2.23 4.48 19.94
CA VAL A 79 -2.40 3.17 19.30
C VAL A 79 -1.55 2.08 19.99
N MET A 80 -0.53 2.47 20.77
CA MET A 80 0.28 1.54 21.58
C MET A 80 -0.40 1.10 22.87
N ASP A 81 -1.30 1.93 23.42
CA ASP A 81 -2.08 1.60 24.62
C ASP A 81 -3.25 0.65 24.31
N SER A 82 -3.62 0.47 23.04
CA SER A 82 -4.51 -0.61 22.60
C SER A 82 -3.70 -1.85 22.24
N SER A 83 -4.18 -3.02 22.66
CA SER A 83 -3.50 -4.30 22.49
C SER A 83 -3.00 -4.54 21.05
N VAL A 84 -1.81 -5.12 20.89
CA VAL A 84 -1.10 -5.41 19.61
C VAL A 84 -1.98 -5.98 18.49
N VAL A 85 -3.05 -6.71 18.85
CA VAL A 85 -4.03 -7.32 17.94
C VAL A 85 -4.85 -6.28 17.14
N GLU A 86 -4.98 -5.04 17.63
CA GLU A 86 -5.71 -3.94 16.96
C GLU A 86 -4.79 -2.93 16.23
N ALA A 87 -3.47 -3.12 16.32
CA ALA A 87 -2.50 -2.17 15.79
C ALA A 87 -2.49 -2.12 14.25
N LEU A 88 -2.58 -3.27 13.57
CA LEU A 88 -2.51 -3.34 12.11
C LEU A 88 -3.73 -2.68 11.41
N PRO A 89 -5.00 -2.95 11.80
CA PRO A 89 -6.15 -2.22 11.26
C PRO A 89 -6.03 -0.70 11.44
N SER A 90 -5.58 -0.26 12.63
CA SER A 90 -5.38 1.15 12.95
C SER A 90 -4.25 1.76 12.11
N ALA A 91 -3.14 1.04 11.96
CA ALA A 91 -2.02 1.44 11.11
C ALA A 91 -2.40 1.56 9.64
N LYS A 92 -3.27 0.69 9.11
CA LYS A 92 -3.79 0.79 7.75
C LYS A 92 -4.66 2.01 7.54
N LYS A 93 -5.59 2.27 8.47
CA LYS A 93 -6.45 3.46 8.41
C LYS A 93 -5.61 4.74 8.44
N TYR A 94 -4.64 4.79 9.34
CA TYR A 94 -3.69 5.90 9.44
C TYR A 94 -2.83 6.05 8.16
N ALA A 95 -2.26 4.95 7.67
CA ALA A 95 -1.44 4.94 6.46
C ALA A 95 -2.19 5.47 5.23
N LEU A 96 -3.45 5.04 5.05
CA LEU A 96 -4.31 5.54 4.00
C LEU A 96 -4.61 7.04 4.18
N SER A 97 -4.96 7.47 5.38
CA SER A 97 -5.22 8.88 5.72
C SER A 97 -4.02 9.77 5.38
N LEU A 98 -2.82 9.34 5.80
CA LEU A 98 -1.58 10.06 5.52
C LEU A 98 -1.25 10.08 4.03
N ALA A 99 -1.36 8.95 3.34
CA ALA A 99 -1.13 8.87 1.89
C ALA A 99 -2.07 9.80 1.13
N CYS A 100 -3.34 9.83 1.52
CA CYS A 100 -4.34 10.72 0.93
C CYS A 100 -4.02 12.21 1.19
N ARG A 101 -3.54 12.55 2.39
CA ARG A 101 -3.08 13.91 2.71
C ARG A 101 -1.87 14.31 1.86
N VAL A 102 -0.86 13.46 1.76
CA VAL A 102 0.37 13.75 1.01
C VAL A 102 0.11 13.85 -0.49
N PHE A 103 -0.65 12.91 -1.07
CA PHE A 103 -0.85 12.85 -2.51
C PHE A 103 -1.93 13.81 -3.02
N MET A 104 -2.95 14.11 -2.20
CA MET A 104 -4.12 14.88 -2.65
C MET A 104 -4.37 16.15 -1.82
N GLY A 105 -3.54 16.44 -0.81
CA GLY A 105 -3.62 17.68 -0.02
C GLY A 105 -4.87 17.82 0.84
N LYS A 106 -5.60 16.73 1.10
CA LYS A 106 -6.87 16.76 1.83
C LYS A 106 -6.70 16.15 3.21
N GLU A 107 -7.08 16.91 4.24
CA GLU A 107 -6.79 16.58 5.64
C GLU A 107 -7.84 15.66 6.31
N ASP A 108 -9.07 15.63 5.79
CA ASP A 108 -10.24 14.95 6.40
C ASP A 108 -10.69 13.66 5.66
N TRP A 109 -9.79 12.72 5.42
CA TRP A 109 -10.17 11.42 4.84
C TRP A 109 -10.79 10.46 5.85
N GLU A 110 -10.53 10.66 7.14
CA GLU A 110 -11.05 9.81 8.22
C GLU A 110 -12.56 9.95 8.45
N ASN A 111 -13.15 11.07 8.03
CA ASN A 111 -14.61 11.32 8.07
C ASN A 111 -15.35 10.78 6.85
N VAL A 112 -14.64 10.30 5.82
CA VAL A 112 -15.26 9.59 4.69
C VAL A 112 -15.22 8.09 5.00
N SER A 113 -15.99 7.64 6.01
CA SER A 113 -16.01 6.23 6.44
C SER A 113 -16.21 5.29 5.25
N ASP A 114 -17.06 5.70 4.31
CA ASP A 114 -17.34 4.99 3.08
C ASP A 114 -16.08 4.80 2.21
N PHE A 115 -15.17 5.77 2.13
CA PHE A 115 -13.98 5.64 1.29
C PHE A 115 -13.01 4.61 1.86
N SER A 116 -12.65 4.71 3.15
CA SER A 116 -11.68 3.80 3.77
C SER A 116 -12.17 2.36 3.79
N GLU A 117 -13.46 2.14 4.08
CA GLU A 117 -14.05 0.80 4.07
C GLU A 117 -14.09 0.20 2.66
N ASN A 118 -14.53 0.98 1.67
CA ASN A 118 -14.56 0.53 0.28
C ASN A 118 -13.14 0.34 -0.30
N PHE A 119 -12.17 1.13 0.13
CA PHE A 119 -10.76 0.95 -0.19
C PHE A 119 -10.22 -0.36 0.39
N SER A 120 -10.51 -0.65 1.66
CA SER A 120 -10.15 -1.92 2.29
C SER A 120 -10.79 -3.12 1.59
N LEU A 121 -12.06 -3.02 1.21
CA LEU A 121 -12.76 -4.06 0.44
C LEU A 121 -12.11 -4.27 -0.93
N MET A 122 -11.75 -3.19 -1.61
CA MET A 122 -11.06 -3.23 -2.90
C MET A 122 -9.69 -3.90 -2.78
N THR A 123 -8.83 -3.49 -1.83
CA THR A 123 -7.47 -4.04 -1.69
C THR A 123 -7.47 -5.50 -1.27
N LYS A 124 -8.43 -5.93 -0.44
CA LYS A 124 -8.64 -7.35 -0.11
C LYS A 124 -8.93 -8.22 -1.34
N GLY A 125 -9.48 -7.64 -2.42
CA GLY A 125 -9.78 -8.35 -3.66
C GLY A 125 -8.58 -8.60 -4.57
N ILE A 126 -7.48 -7.85 -4.41
CA ILE A 126 -6.32 -7.89 -5.33
C ILE A 126 -5.71 -9.30 -5.42
N LEU A 127 -5.67 -10.01 -4.29
CA LEU A 127 -5.14 -11.39 -4.20
C LEU A 127 -6.23 -12.46 -4.13
N SER A 128 -7.49 -12.08 -4.37
CA SER A 128 -8.60 -13.02 -4.36
C SER A 128 -8.69 -13.81 -5.66
N LEU A 129 -9.40 -14.93 -5.64
CA LEU A 129 -9.69 -15.68 -6.87
C LEU A 129 -10.42 -14.77 -7.87
N PRO A 130 -10.05 -14.80 -9.16
CA PRO A 130 -10.62 -13.93 -10.19
C PRO A 130 -12.02 -14.40 -10.63
N VAL A 131 -12.93 -14.60 -9.67
CA VAL A 131 -14.30 -15.07 -9.88
C VAL A 131 -15.27 -13.99 -9.44
N ASN A 132 -15.84 -13.27 -10.40
CA ASN A 132 -16.79 -12.18 -10.15
C ASN A 132 -18.23 -12.70 -10.15
N LEU A 133 -18.65 -13.33 -9.04
CA LEU A 133 -20.03 -13.76 -8.81
C LEU A 133 -20.58 -13.08 -7.55
N PRO A 134 -21.90 -12.83 -7.46
CA PRO A 134 -22.49 -12.23 -6.26
C PRO A 134 -22.05 -12.94 -4.97
N GLY A 135 -21.53 -12.17 -4.01
CA GLY A 135 -21.05 -12.68 -2.72
C GLY A 135 -19.58 -13.13 -2.69
N THR A 136 -18.87 -13.19 -3.83
CA THR A 136 -17.43 -13.48 -3.83
C THR A 136 -16.57 -12.30 -3.37
N ALA A 137 -15.33 -12.57 -2.96
CA ALA A 137 -14.37 -11.54 -2.59
C ALA A 137 -14.09 -10.56 -3.74
N MET A 138 -13.89 -11.07 -4.97
CA MET A 138 -13.70 -10.25 -6.17
C MET A 138 -14.92 -9.39 -6.47
N ASN A 139 -16.14 -9.92 -6.31
CA ASN A 139 -17.36 -9.13 -6.54
C ASN A 139 -17.50 -7.97 -5.55
N ARG A 140 -17.24 -8.21 -4.25
CA ARG A 140 -17.22 -7.15 -3.22
C ARG A 140 -16.11 -6.12 -3.47
N ALA A 141 -14.94 -6.58 -3.91
CA ALA A 141 -13.82 -5.70 -4.22
C ALA A 141 -14.09 -4.82 -5.44
N MET A 142 -14.76 -5.36 -6.47
CA MET A 142 -15.21 -4.58 -7.61
C MET A 142 -16.22 -3.50 -7.22
N GLU A 143 -17.14 -3.81 -6.29
CA GLU A 143 -18.11 -2.83 -5.79
C GLU A 143 -17.44 -1.72 -4.97
N GLY A 144 -16.55 -2.08 -4.04
CA GLY A 144 -15.75 -1.09 -3.31
C GLY A 144 -14.88 -0.25 -4.25
N GLY A 145 -14.28 -0.89 -5.26
CA GLY A 145 -13.49 -0.22 -6.29
C GLY A 145 -14.30 0.81 -7.10
N ARG A 146 -15.59 0.56 -7.36
CA ARG A 146 -16.47 1.55 -8.03
C ARG A 146 -16.67 2.80 -7.17
N VAL A 147 -16.89 2.63 -5.87
CA VAL A 147 -17.06 3.76 -4.93
C VAL A 147 -15.76 4.56 -4.84
N VAL A 148 -14.63 3.89 -4.62
CA VAL A 148 -13.30 4.52 -4.56
C VAL A 148 -12.99 5.28 -5.84
N ARG A 149 -13.16 4.63 -7.00
CA ARG A 149 -12.90 5.25 -8.31
C ARG A 149 -13.79 6.48 -8.53
N ARG A 150 -15.06 6.40 -8.18
CA ARG A 150 -16.00 7.53 -8.33
C ARG A 150 -15.54 8.73 -7.51
N GLU A 151 -15.13 8.50 -6.27
CA GLU A 151 -14.67 9.56 -5.38
C GLU A 151 -13.36 10.19 -5.86
N LEU A 152 -12.40 9.37 -6.31
CA LEU A 152 -11.17 9.88 -6.91
C LEU A 152 -11.44 10.69 -8.19
N MET A 153 -12.34 10.23 -9.06
CA MET A 153 -12.74 11.01 -10.25
C MET A 153 -13.36 12.35 -9.87
N ARG A 154 -14.19 12.40 -8.82
CA ARG A 154 -14.79 13.63 -8.32
C ARG A 154 -13.70 14.62 -7.89
N ILE A 155 -12.72 14.16 -7.13
CA ILE A 155 -11.62 14.97 -6.60
C ILE A 155 -10.70 15.47 -7.70
N VAL A 156 -10.35 14.63 -8.67
CA VAL A 156 -9.56 15.04 -9.85
C VAL A 156 -10.33 16.13 -10.63
N GLY A 157 -11.62 15.92 -10.87
CA GLY A 157 -12.46 16.90 -11.56
C GLY A 157 -12.58 18.23 -10.83
N GLU A 158 -12.68 18.21 -9.49
CA GLU A 158 -12.66 19.43 -8.66
C GLU A 158 -11.33 20.16 -8.79
N ARG A 159 -10.21 19.44 -8.65
CA ARG A 159 -8.88 20.04 -8.73
C ARG A 159 -8.61 20.68 -10.10
N ARG A 160 -9.14 20.10 -11.18
CA ARG A 160 -9.05 20.70 -12.52
C ARG A 160 -9.86 21.99 -12.67
N ARG A 161 -11.04 22.07 -12.07
CA ARG A 161 -11.90 23.27 -12.15
C ARG A 161 -11.37 24.43 -11.32
N GLU A 162 -10.74 24.14 -10.19
CA GLU A 162 -10.25 25.15 -9.25
C GLU A 162 -8.93 25.83 -9.66
N MET A 163 -8.39 25.52 -10.85
CA MET A 163 -7.13 26.05 -11.37
C MET A 163 -5.98 26.06 -10.34
N ILE A 164 -5.55 24.85 -9.95
CA ILE A 164 -4.21 24.57 -9.40
C ILE A 164 -3.93 25.25 -8.05
N LYS A 165 -4.87 25.19 -7.10
CA LYS A 165 -4.52 25.45 -5.69
C LYS A 165 -4.04 24.16 -5.05
N GLY A 166 -2.73 24.01 -4.89
CA GLY A 166 -2.12 22.92 -4.14
C GLY A 166 -0.69 22.61 -4.58
N GLU A 167 0.17 22.28 -3.62
CA GLU A 167 1.55 21.82 -3.88
C GLU A 167 1.68 20.28 -3.88
N ASP A 168 0.56 19.58 -3.65
CA ASP A 168 0.49 18.13 -3.62
C ASP A 168 0.68 17.50 -5.01
N LEU A 169 0.89 16.18 -5.00
CA LEU A 169 1.16 15.40 -6.21
C LEU A 169 0.00 15.47 -7.21
N LEU A 170 -1.24 15.39 -6.75
CA LEU A 170 -2.43 15.50 -7.60
C LEU A 170 -2.44 16.83 -8.36
N SER A 171 -2.14 17.93 -7.69
CA SER A 171 -2.06 19.28 -8.28
C SER A 171 -1.00 19.34 -9.38
N LYS A 172 0.15 18.71 -9.16
CA LYS A 172 1.23 18.61 -10.17
C LYS A 172 0.81 17.73 -11.36
N MET A 173 0.09 16.65 -11.11
CA MET A 173 -0.35 15.72 -12.16
C MET A 173 -1.42 16.31 -13.07
N VAL A 174 -2.37 17.09 -12.53
CA VAL A 174 -3.44 17.66 -13.36
C VAL A 174 -2.93 18.72 -14.35
N VAL A 175 -1.77 19.33 -14.08
CA VAL A 175 -1.12 20.32 -14.96
C VAL A 175 0.01 19.73 -15.80
N ALA A 176 0.44 18.50 -15.51
CA ALA A 176 1.54 17.86 -16.22
C ALA A 176 1.13 17.56 -17.66
N THR A 177 2.01 17.93 -18.60
CA THR A 177 1.89 17.64 -20.02
C THR A 177 2.98 16.69 -20.48
N ASN A 178 2.69 15.86 -21.48
CA ASN A 178 3.70 15.07 -22.18
C ASN A 178 4.53 15.95 -23.14
N GLU A 179 5.43 15.34 -23.90
CA GLU A 179 6.29 16.00 -24.90
C GLU A 179 5.48 16.71 -26.00
N ASP A 180 4.28 16.22 -26.29
CA ASP A 180 3.35 16.79 -27.27
C ASP A 180 2.47 17.93 -26.69
N GLY A 181 2.65 18.27 -25.41
CA GLY A 181 1.85 19.30 -24.72
C GLY A 181 0.47 18.83 -24.26
N GLU A 182 0.17 17.53 -24.35
CA GLU A 182 -1.11 16.97 -23.93
C GLU A 182 -1.15 16.73 -22.41
N CYS A 183 -2.21 17.19 -21.77
CA CYS A 183 -2.45 16.94 -20.35
C CYS A 183 -2.79 15.47 -20.09
N MET A 184 -2.39 14.95 -18.93
CA MET A 184 -2.86 13.64 -18.47
C MET A 184 -4.39 13.58 -18.43
N SER A 185 -5.00 12.47 -18.85
CA SER A 185 -6.46 12.27 -18.71
C SER A 185 -6.86 12.02 -17.26
N ASP A 186 -8.10 12.37 -16.89
CA ASP A 186 -8.62 12.12 -15.53
C ASP A 186 -8.52 10.66 -15.13
N GLY A 187 -8.83 9.75 -16.07
CA GLY A 187 -8.71 8.32 -15.84
C GLY A 187 -7.28 7.88 -15.53
N MET A 188 -6.29 8.47 -16.21
CA MET A 188 -4.88 8.18 -15.95
C MET A 188 -4.43 8.74 -14.60
N VAL A 189 -4.83 9.97 -14.27
CA VAL A 189 -4.54 10.57 -12.96
C VAL A 189 -5.12 9.72 -11.83
N VAL A 190 -6.38 9.30 -11.95
CA VAL A 190 -7.02 8.40 -10.96
C VAL A 190 -6.29 7.08 -10.85
N ASN A 191 -5.88 6.46 -11.95
CA ASN A 191 -5.16 5.17 -11.91
C ASN A 191 -3.81 5.28 -11.20
N VAL A 192 -3.05 6.36 -11.45
CA VAL A 192 -1.76 6.60 -10.79
C VAL A 192 -1.97 6.87 -9.29
N ILE A 193 -2.90 7.74 -8.91
CA ILE A 193 -3.21 8.02 -7.50
C ILE A 193 -3.66 6.74 -6.78
N LEU A 194 -4.54 5.96 -7.39
CA LEU A 194 -5.00 4.69 -6.81
C LEU A 194 -3.84 3.72 -6.56
N GLY A 195 -2.93 3.57 -7.53
CA GLY A 195 -1.74 2.73 -7.38
C GLY A 195 -0.83 3.21 -6.25
N LEU A 196 -0.61 4.52 -6.14
CA LEU A 196 0.18 5.13 -5.06
C LEU A 196 -0.46 4.93 -3.69
N LEU A 197 -1.77 5.07 -3.57
CA LEU A 197 -2.49 4.83 -2.32
C LEU A 197 -2.38 3.37 -1.88
N ILE A 198 -2.50 2.42 -2.82
CA ILE A 198 -2.36 0.99 -2.52
C ILE A 198 -0.94 0.69 -2.04
N GLY A 199 0.08 1.18 -2.75
CA GLY A 199 1.47 1.00 -2.36
C GLY A 199 1.76 1.59 -0.98
N ALA A 200 1.37 2.85 -0.77
CA ALA A 200 1.59 3.55 0.49
C ALA A 200 0.85 2.88 1.66
N GLU A 201 -0.42 2.51 1.54
CA GLU A 201 -1.14 1.83 2.64
C GLU A 201 -0.40 0.56 3.09
N HIS A 202 0.01 -0.28 2.13
CA HIS A 202 0.66 -1.55 2.42
C HIS A 202 2.04 -1.38 3.06
N GLU A 203 2.89 -0.52 2.50
CA GLU A 203 4.25 -0.28 3.02
C GLU A 203 4.21 0.40 4.39
N LEU A 204 3.39 1.45 4.54
CA LEU A 204 3.35 2.23 5.78
C LEU A 204 2.70 1.47 6.92
N SER A 205 1.60 0.74 6.68
CA SER A 205 0.98 -0.05 7.74
C SER A 205 1.93 -1.13 8.27
N SER A 206 2.75 -1.72 7.38
CA SER A 206 3.78 -2.69 7.76
C SER A 206 4.89 -2.03 8.57
N LEU A 207 5.40 -0.88 8.12
CA LEU A 207 6.44 -0.13 8.83
C LEU A 207 5.97 0.28 10.23
N ILE A 208 4.76 0.85 10.34
CA ILE A 208 4.14 1.22 11.62
C ILE A 208 4.06 -0.01 12.52
N THR A 209 3.51 -1.12 12.02
CA THR A 209 3.37 -2.35 12.81
C THR A 209 4.72 -2.87 13.31
N ILE A 210 5.77 -2.82 12.48
CA ILE A 210 7.13 -3.22 12.84
C ILE A 210 7.70 -2.29 13.92
N VAL A 211 7.56 -0.98 13.77
CA VAL A 211 8.01 0.00 14.77
C VAL A 211 7.30 -0.25 16.09
N LEU A 212 5.98 -0.44 16.08
CA LEU A 212 5.18 -0.75 17.27
C LEU A 212 5.65 -2.04 17.93
N TYR A 213 5.89 -3.09 17.15
CA TYR A 213 6.43 -4.37 17.65
C TYR A 213 7.78 -4.18 18.35
N TYR A 214 8.73 -3.47 17.73
CA TYR A 214 10.05 -3.25 18.34
C TYR A 214 10.00 -2.34 19.57
N LEU A 215 9.13 -1.34 19.59
CA LEU A 215 8.95 -0.49 20.78
C LEU A 215 8.36 -1.29 21.95
N ALA A 216 7.42 -2.19 21.68
CA ALA A 216 6.85 -3.07 22.70
C ALA A 216 7.89 -4.06 23.28
N GLU A 217 8.79 -4.59 22.43
CA GLU A 217 9.87 -5.49 22.85
C GLU A 217 11.04 -4.76 23.55
N LEU A 218 11.18 -3.44 23.37
CA LEU A 218 12.31 -2.65 23.88
C LEU A 218 11.85 -1.46 24.75
N PRO A 219 11.39 -1.69 26.00
CA PRO A 219 10.82 -0.64 26.87
C PRO A 219 11.75 0.56 27.13
N HIS A 220 13.06 0.33 27.17
CA HIS A 220 14.06 1.38 27.37
C HIS A 220 14.22 2.30 26.14
N ILE A 221 13.90 1.82 24.93
CA ILE A 221 13.84 2.63 23.71
C ILE A 221 12.50 3.37 23.67
N TYR A 222 11.41 2.68 23.98
CA TYR A 222 10.08 3.29 24.13
C TYR A 222 10.10 4.50 25.05
N ASP A 223 10.67 4.37 26.25
CA ASP A 223 10.77 5.47 27.22
C ASP A 223 11.53 6.68 26.68
N ARG A 224 12.54 6.46 25.86
CA ARG A 224 13.33 7.55 25.24
C ARG A 224 12.57 8.22 24.10
N VAL A 225 11.85 7.44 23.28
CA VAL A 225 10.98 7.97 22.21
C VAL A 225 9.84 8.77 22.84
N PHE A 226 9.19 8.25 23.88
CA PHE A 226 8.10 8.92 24.60
C PHE A 226 8.55 10.24 25.24
N LYS A 227 9.74 10.27 25.85
CA LYS A 227 10.33 11.48 26.44
C LYS A 227 10.86 12.46 25.39
N GLY A 228 10.80 12.14 24.10
CA GLY A 228 11.30 12.99 23.01
C GLY A 228 12.81 13.21 23.03
N THR A 229 13.57 12.33 23.69
CA THR A 229 15.04 12.43 23.81
C THR A 229 15.79 11.69 22.70
N PHE A 230 15.05 11.10 21.75
CA PHE A 230 15.61 10.45 20.57
C PHE A 230 15.90 11.49 19.46
N GLY A 231 17.17 11.80 19.24
CA GLY A 231 17.64 12.49 18.05
C GLY A 231 18.02 11.47 16.98
N VAL A 232 17.34 11.48 15.83
CA VAL A 232 17.69 10.63 14.69
C VAL A 232 18.76 11.35 13.88
N THR A 233 20.04 11.09 14.18
CA THR A 233 21.16 11.52 13.33
C THR A 233 21.48 10.38 12.37
N LEU A 234 20.96 10.46 11.14
CA LEU A 234 21.34 9.53 10.08
C LEU A 234 22.58 10.09 9.36
N TYR A 235 23.68 9.37 9.47
CA TYR A 235 24.85 9.61 8.64
C TYR A 235 24.51 9.18 7.21
N TYR A 236 24.53 10.14 6.27
CA TYR A 236 24.54 9.89 4.83
C TYR A 236 25.95 9.59 4.36
#